data_AF-L0GY29-F1
#
_entry.id   AF-L0GY29-F1
#
_cell.length_a   1.000
_cell.length_b   1.000
_cell.length_c   1.000
_cell.angle_alpha   90.00
_cell.angle_beta   90.00
_cell.angle_gamma   90.00
#
_symmetry.space_group_name_H-M   'P 1'
#
loop_
_entity.id
_entity.type
_entity.pdbx_description
1 polymer ?
#
loop_
_entity_poly.entity_id
_entity_poly.type
_entity_poly.pdbx_seq_one_letter_code
_entity_poly.pdbx_strand_id
1 'polypeptide(L)'
;MMRKLTLAIASMFLPATVFADTVHIITQAEFVTPSRSESSEISIAFTPSAPISFKVAGKTCNWVSSSDPYGSGGGAGCNYSITIAPSGDLTDATSNGNGCTESGEPMISACE
;
A
#
# COMPACT_ATOMS: atom_id res chain seq x y z
N MET A 1 29.77 -45.10 -31.14
CA MET A 1 28.90 -44.82 -29.97
C MET A 1 29.16 -43.40 -29.50
N MET A 2 28.33 -42.42 -29.89
CA MET A 2 28.43 -41.03 -29.44
C MET A 2 27.58 -40.83 -28.19
N ARG A 3 28.23 -40.59 -27.05
CA ARG A 3 27.59 -40.23 -25.79
C ARG A 3 27.10 -38.79 -25.90
N LYS A 4 25.78 -38.61 -25.99
CA LYS A 4 25.13 -37.28 -25.96
C LYS A 4 25.32 -36.68 -24.57
N LEU A 5 26.00 -35.54 -24.48
CA LEU A 5 26.15 -34.77 -23.26
C LEU A 5 24.91 -33.88 -23.13
N THR A 6 24.00 -34.21 -22.22
CA THR A 6 22.81 -33.39 -21.94
C THR A 6 23.23 -32.22 -21.05
N LEU A 7 23.20 -31.01 -21.60
CA LEU A 7 23.46 -29.78 -20.85
C LEU A 7 22.21 -29.46 -20.01
N ALA A 8 22.29 -29.63 -18.69
CA ALA A 8 21.25 -29.21 -17.76
C ALA A 8 21.38 -27.70 -17.54
N ILE A 9 20.47 -26.90 -18.10
CA ILE A 9 20.37 -25.48 -17.82
C ILE A 9 19.69 -25.35 -16.45
N ALA A 10 20.48 -25.09 -15.42
CA ALA A 10 19.98 -24.73 -14.10
C ALA A 10 19.36 -23.32 -14.20
N SER A 11 18.04 -23.23 -14.26
CA SER A 11 17.32 -21.97 -14.12
C SER A 11 17.51 -21.45 -12.70
N MET A 12 18.32 -20.42 -12.54
CA MET A 12 18.41 -19.64 -11.32
C MET A 12 17.06 -18.96 -11.07
N PHE A 13 16.25 -19.52 -10.18
CA PHE A 13 15.08 -18.85 -9.64
C PHE A 13 15.57 -17.70 -8.75
N LEU A 14 15.58 -16.48 -9.30
CA LEU A 14 15.64 -15.30 -8.45
C LEU A 14 14.28 -15.19 -7.73
N PRO A 15 14.24 -15.04 -6.41
CA PRO A 15 12.98 -14.80 -5.72
C PRO A 15 12.40 -13.47 -6.19
N ALA A 16 11.19 -13.50 -6.75
CA ALA A 16 10.44 -12.28 -7.00
C ALA A 16 10.10 -11.66 -5.64
N THR A 17 10.41 -10.37 -5.46
CA THR A 17 9.96 -9.64 -4.27
C THR A 17 8.44 -9.54 -4.31
N VAL A 18 7.76 -10.31 -3.46
CA VAL A 18 6.30 -10.21 -3.29
C VAL A 18 6.03 -9.14 -2.25
N PHE A 19 5.56 -7.98 -2.69
CA PHE A 19 5.02 -6.96 -1.81
C PHE A 19 3.64 -7.40 -1.34
N ALA A 20 3.39 -7.30 -0.05
CA ALA A 20 2.10 -7.72 0.52
C ALA A 20 1.22 -6.50 0.80
N ASP A 21 1.75 -5.46 1.44
CA ASP A 21 0.96 -4.29 1.76
C ASP A 21 1.09 -3.21 0.68
N THR A 22 0.04 -2.41 0.50
CA THR A 22 0.02 -1.24 -0.38
C THR A 22 -0.64 -0.06 0.31
N VAL A 23 -0.02 1.12 0.27
CA VAL A 23 -0.63 2.39 0.67
C VAL A 23 -0.97 3.20 -0.57
N HIS A 24 -2.24 3.62 -0.67
CA HIS A 24 -2.77 4.43 -1.75
C HIS A 24 -3.24 5.81 -1.24
N ILE A 25 -2.57 6.87 -1.66
CA ILE A 25 -2.91 8.24 -1.25
C ILE A 25 -3.49 8.98 -2.44
N ILE A 26 -4.68 9.54 -2.25
CA ILE A 26 -5.39 10.35 -3.24
C ILE A 26 -5.38 11.79 -2.75
N THR A 27 -4.90 12.73 -3.54
CA THR A 27 -4.98 14.17 -3.23
C THR A 27 -5.98 14.81 -4.17
N GLN A 28 -6.91 15.59 -3.62
CA GLN A 28 -7.88 16.35 -4.39
C GLN A 28 -7.54 17.84 -4.39
N ALA A 29 -7.72 18.48 -5.53
CA ALA A 29 -7.63 19.91 -5.69
C ALA A 29 -8.92 20.44 -6.33
N GLU A 30 -9.34 21.64 -5.93
CA GLU A 30 -10.50 22.31 -6.50
C GLU A 30 -10.09 23.69 -7.02
N PHE A 31 -10.37 23.93 -8.30
CA PHE A 31 -10.31 25.24 -8.91
C PHE A 31 -11.66 25.92 -8.67
N VAL A 32 -11.64 27.07 -7.99
CA VAL A 32 -12.86 27.88 -7.75
C VAL A 32 -13.26 28.65 -9.01
N THR A 33 -12.29 29.14 -9.78
CA THR A 33 -12.53 29.76 -11.08
C THR A 33 -11.32 29.55 -12.00
N PRO A 34 -11.47 28.84 -13.14
CA PRO A 34 -12.69 28.15 -13.59
C PRO A 34 -13.05 26.98 -12.66
N SER A 35 -14.35 26.71 -12.46
CA SER A 35 -14.79 25.63 -11.57
C SER A 35 -14.41 24.26 -12.12
N ARG A 36 -13.54 23.53 -11.41
CA ARG A 36 -13.09 22.18 -11.78
C ARG A 36 -12.49 21.45 -10.58
N SER A 37 -12.68 20.14 -10.47
CA SER A 37 -12.01 19.29 -9.46
C SER A 37 -11.00 18.38 -10.16
N GLU A 38 -9.80 18.28 -9.61
CA GLU A 38 -8.72 17.41 -10.08
C GLU A 38 -8.25 16.48 -8.95
N SER A 39 -7.70 15.33 -9.30
CA SER A 39 -7.05 14.42 -8.36
C SER A 39 -5.66 14.00 -8.81
N SER A 40 -4.85 13.59 -7.85
CA SER A 40 -3.56 12.94 -8.08
C SER A 40 -3.41 11.76 -7.13
N GLU A 41 -2.83 10.67 -7.62
CA GLU A 41 -2.79 9.39 -6.92
C GLU A 41 -1.35 8.89 -6.81
N ILE A 42 -0.99 8.35 -5.64
CA ILE A 42 0.27 7.65 -5.44
C ILE A 42 0.02 6.33 -4.71
N SER A 43 0.59 5.24 -5.24
CA SER A 43 0.55 3.91 -4.64
C SER A 43 1.96 3.43 -4.32
N ILE A 44 2.19 2.93 -3.12
CA ILE A 44 3.46 2.32 -2.72
C ILE A 44 3.19 0.93 -2.16
N ALA A 45 3.73 -0.09 -2.82
CA ALA A 45 3.70 -1.46 -2.35
C ALA A 45 4.98 -1.80 -1.56
N PHE A 46 4.88 -2.56 -0.48
CA PHE A 46 6.00 -2.94 0.38
C PHE A 46 5.76 -4.29 1.07
N THR A 47 6.83 -4.85 1.64
CA THR A 47 6.75 -6.05 2.48
C THR A 47 6.67 -5.62 3.95
N PRO A 48 5.62 -6.01 4.68
CA PRO A 48 5.47 -5.73 6.10
C PRO A 48 6.65 -6.24 6.90
N SER A 49 7.26 -5.36 7.68
CA SER A 49 8.26 -5.74 8.71
C SER A 49 8.15 -4.87 9.96
N ALA A 50 7.32 -3.84 9.92
CA ALA A 50 7.10 -2.84 10.97
C ALA A 50 5.76 -2.13 10.70
N PRO A 51 5.26 -1.30 11.63
CA PRO A 51 4.17 -0.36 11.35
C PRO A 51 4.48 0.54 10.15
N ILE A 52 3.41 0.95 9.47
CA ILE A 52 3.48 1.83 8.30
C ILE A 52 3.54 3.26 8.80
N SER A 53 4.60 3.98 8.49
CA SER A 53 4.75 5.40 8.84
C SER A 53 4.97 6.23 7.60
N PHE A 54 4.13 7.24 7.37
CA PHE A 54 4.26 8.18 6.26
C PHE A 54 3.77 9.57 6.65
N LYS A 55 4.14 10.57 5.85
CA LYS A 55 3.68 11.96 6.04
C LYS A 55 2.75 12.37 4.91
N VAL A 56 1.61 12.95 5.28
CA VAL A 56 0.57 13.41 4.35
C VAL A 56 -0.12 14.63 4.90
N ALA A 57 -0.39 15.64 4.07
CA ALA A 57 -1.01 16.90 4.50
C ALA A 57 -0.34 17.54 5.76
N GLY A 58 0.98 17.38 5.91
CA GLY A 58 1.74 17.88 7.07
C GLY A 58 1.66 17.02 8.33
N LYS A 59 0.83 15.96 8.34
CA LYS A 59 0.62 15.04 9.45
C LYS A 59 1.48 13.79 9.31
N THR A 60 1.86 13.19 10.42
CA THR A 60 2.54 11.88 10.43
C THR A 60 1.52 10.79 10.76
N CYS A 61 1.24 9.92 9.80
CA CYS A 61 0.33 8.79 9.94
C CYS A 61 1.10 7.52 10.31
N ASN A 62 0.69 6.86 11.38
CA ASN A 62 1.26 5.59 11.84
C ASN A 62 0.19 4.49 11.87
N TRP A 63 0.21 3.57 10.92
CA TRP A 63 -0.79 2.50 10.81
C TRP A 63 -0.19 1.12 11.09
N VAL A 64 -1.03 0.20 11.55
CA VAL A 64 -0.66 -1.20 11.75
C VAL A 64 -0.63 -1.89 10.38
N SER A 65 0.54 -2.43 9.99
CA SER A 65 0.72 -3.25 8.79
C SER A 65 0.11 -4.65 8.97
N SER A 66 -0.03 -5.45 7.90
CA SER A 66 -0.44 -6.85 8.04
C SER A 66 0.55 -7.64 8.93
N SER A 67 0.02 -8.43 9.86
CA SER A 67 0.82 -9.18 10.85
C SER A 67 1.45 -10.47 10.31
N ASP A 68 0.92 -11.00 9.20
CA ASP A 68 1.42 -12.21 8.54
C ASP A 68 1.15 -12.15 7.02
N PRO A 69 1.98 -11.44 6.25
CA PRO A 69 1.80 -11.32 4.80
C PRO A 69 1.88 -12.66 4.02
N TYR A 70 2.34 -13.74 4.65
CA TYR A 70 2.66 -15.01 3.99
C TYR A 70 2.03 -16.26 4.65
N GLY A 71 1.16 -16.11 5.66
CA GLY A 71 0.37 -17.17 6.31
C GLY A 71 -0.61 -17.89 5.37
N SER A 72 -1.13 -19.05 5.82
CA SER A 72 -1.82 -20.18 5.11
C SER A 72 -2.58 -19.92 3.79
N GLY A 73 -1.93 -19.31 2.81
CA GLY A 73 -2.49 -18.90 1.53
C GLY A 73 -1.91 -17.56 1.12
N GLY A 74 -0.64 -17.53 0.69
CA GLY A 74 0.09 -16.32 0.31
C GLY A 74 -0.76 -15.39 -0.57
N GLY A 75 -1.05 -14.20 -0.03
CA GLY A 75 -1.97 -13.24 -0.66
C GLY A 75 -2.68 -12.28 0.30
N ALA A 76 -2.59 -12.48 1.62
CA ALA A 76 -3.24 -11.62 2.62
C ALA A 76 -2.35 -10.43 3.01
N GLY A 77 -2.08 -9.57 2.02
CA GLY A 77 -1.50 -8.28 2.27
C GLY A 77 -2.57 -7.20 2.47
N CYS A 78 -2.25 -6.15 3.23
CA CYS A 78 -3.19 -5.10 3.52
C CYS A 78 -3.11 -3.96 2.50
N ASN A 79 -4.27 -3.59 1.98
CA ASN A 79 -4.40 -2.45 1.08
C ASN A 79 -5.06 -1.31 1.84
N TYR A 80 -4.31 -0.22 2.00
CA TYR A 80 -4.75 0.98 2.69
C TYR A 80 -5.00 2.08 1.67
N SER A 81 -6.03 2.90 1.88
CA SER A 81 -6.20 4.13 1.13
C SER A 81 -6.62 5.29 2.00
N ILE A 82 -6.25 6.51 1.62
CA ILE A 82 -6.71 7.75 2.25
C ILE A 82 -6.79 8.86 1.21
N THR A 83 -7.79 9.72 1.36
CA THR A 83 -7.99 10.90 0.53
C THR A 83 -7.62 12.15 1.31
N ILE A 84 -6.94 13.08 0.65
CA ILE A 84 -6.75 14.46 1.13
C ILE A 84 -7.75 15.32 0.38
N ALA A 85 -8.72 15.85 1.10
CA ALA A 85 -9.71 16.79 0.57
C ALA A 85 -9.05 18.12 0.19
N PRO A 86 -9.69 18.96 -0.66
CA PRO A 86 -9.15 20.29 -0.99
C PRO A 86 -8.95 21.20 0.23
N SER A 87 -9.67 20.97 1.34
CA SER A 87 -9.50 21.66 2.62
C SER A 87 -8.19 21.29 3.35
N GLY A 88 -7.51 20.22 2.92
CA GLY A 88 -6.39 19.60 3.63
C GLY A 88 -6.82 18.54 4.65
N ASP A 89 -8.13 18.34 4.84
CA ASP A 89 -8.65 17.29 5.72
C ASP A 89 -8.38 15.90 5.13
N LEU A 90 -8.13 14.95 6.01
CA LEU A 90 -8.00 13.54 5.64
C LEU A 90 -9.37 12.88 5.69
N THR A 91 -9.78 12.22 4.60
CA THR A 91 -11.09 11.57 4.44
C THR A 91 -10.96 10.19 3.81
N ASP A 92 -12.07 9.45 3.79
CA ASP A 92 -12.22 8.17 3.07
C ASP A 92 -11.11 7.15 3.35
N ALA A 93 -10.63 7.13 4.60
CA ALA A 93 -9.62 6.17 5.01
C ALA A 93 -10.18 4.75 4.95
N THR A 94 -9.55 3.87 4.19
CA THR A 94 -9.97 2.49 3.99
C THR A 94 -8.84 1.49 4.21
N SER A 95 -9.19 0.30 4.66
CA SER A 95 -8.34 -0.89 4.63
C SER A 95 -9.16 -2.08 4.14
N ASN A 96 -8.49 -3.13 3.64
CA ASN A 96 -9.15 -4.40 3.35
C ASN A 96 -9.36 -5.29 4.60
N GLY A 97 -8.98 -4.83 5.80
CA GLY A 97 -9.25 -5.49 7.09
C GLY A 97 -8.54 -6.83 7.34
N ASN A 98 -7.68 -7.29 6.43
CA ASN A 98 -7.02 -8.60 6.52
C ASN A 98 -5.79 -8.57 7.45
N GLY A 99 -6.01 -8.40 8.76
CA GLY A 99 -4.93 -8.35 9.76
C GLY A 99 -4.33 -6.95 9.96
N CYS A 100 -5.11 -5.91 9.64
CA CYS A 100 -4.75 -4.50 9.77
C CYS A 100 -5.90 -3.69 10.39
N THR A 101 -5.64 -2.45 10.78
CA THR A 101 -6.65 -1.56 11.39
C THR A 101 -7.86 -1.39 10.47
N GLU A 102 -9.06 -1.43 11.05
CA GLU A 102 -10.32 -1.18 10.34
C GLU A 102 -10.37 0.26 9.76
N SER A 103 -11.10 0.41 8.65
CA SER A 103 -11.28 1.68 7.94
C SER A 103 -12.00 2.75 8.77
N GLY A 104 -11.81 4.03 8.40
CA GLY A 104 -12.53 5.18 8.97
C GLY A 104 -11.74 6.02 9.98
N GLU A 105 -12.46 6.60 10.95
CA GLU A 105 -11.91 7.51 11.96
C GLU A 105 -10.69 6.98 12.72
N PRO A 106 -10.60 5.69 13.09
CA PRO A 106 -9.40 5.18 13.77
C PRO A 106 -8.11 5.40 12.98
N MET A 107 -8.14 5.21 11.65
CA MET A 107 -6.96 5.44 10.79
C MET A 107 -6.64 6.93 10.63
N ILE A 108 -7.66 7.79 10.53
CA ILE A 108 -7.48 9.25 10.44
C ILE A 108 -6.92 9.79 11.76
N SER A 109 -7.43 9.32 12.89
CA SER A 109 -6.95 9.73 14.23
C SER A 109 -5.50 9.33 14.50
N ALA A 110 -4.97 8.34 13.77
CA ALA A 110 -3.57 7.95 13.83
C ALA A 110 -2.63 8.88 13.02
N CYS A 111 -3.15 9.96 12.45
CA CYS A 111 -2.42 10.99 11.73
C CYS A 111 -2.33 12.30 12.55
N GLU A 112 -1.22 12.46 13.27
CA GLU A 112 -0.95 13.62 14.13
C GLU A 112 -0.27 14.75 13.35
#